data_AF-A0A2J8E8Q8-F1
#
_entry.id   AF-A0A2J8E8Q8-F1
#
_cell.length_a   1.000
_cell.length_b   1.000
_cell.length_c   1.000
_cell.angle_alpha   90.00
_cell.angle_beta   90.00
_cell.angle_gamma   90.00
#
_symmetry.space_group_name_H-M   'P 1'
#
loop_
_entity.id
_entity.type
_entity.pdbx_description
1 polymer ?
#
loop_
_entity_poly.entity_id
_entity_poly.type
_entity_poly.pdbx_seq_one_letter_code
_entity_poly.pdbx_strand_id
1 'polypeptide(L)'
;MYSPISGAESNEYELRAPGDVPRQVVSAPKQAGLLAKWSVFGALLITTTLSSVLVVAHVQSWLINDTWYQFWFLSIRINRAALQSGIQIIAVLLGLIHASAVAYLVQYGVSLAFFSGTSFTTHSLRAMINTSTQTVNWKGPPRYMLPVLGMSVLSLISSALWVGAITPVESSTIVKQTVLIPSYDNITHIKEYPSEINKSGPSDMAKEGHFTYSVGTKLLGNLIVIGSSATTPDNSTRRHPKIDNTQYIYEGRSYGVGSAVGLKDSAVSNISFATGYRYTERGYSADVECIYNRSTALKIGREFPSRIFAVEGYLPDSTGSRQYSEYVGHSPDAIVAASVTYSDDSVRRYVGIAAGASYRALNATQCTVDFTPRLFNVSVALAGRNITVTPLDETDDFDPQRNITRTVVRQFELISNDLTNFYESVLGNAFLSSIRAWNISYNANGAATEEFATLRGLENSMTAMADSMLAAYGAAQVMVGNFTDEREVDVTVETLVIGQRAYIIAVAILNAFIVAAVIEEAIRTKGWRGLSSQDFTDSEWLLLSGYRGGQEAAESERHRLHYLNNIQRKPVGKPGFSTSQFSPGEVRVGMGLETRVVLVPATSGRDGRMVVKLSTRVK
;
A
#
# COMPACT_ATOMS: atom_id res chain seq x y z
N MET A 1 27.07 -11.94 -47.49
CA MET A 1 28.42 -11.40 -47.67
C MET A 1 29.13 -11.48 -46.32
N TYR A 2 29.77 -12.61 -46.02
CA TYR A 2 30.86 -12.70 -45.04
C TYR A 2 31.72 -13.89 -45.46
N SER A 3 32.94 -13.57 -45.88
CA SER A 3 34.01 -14.49 -46.25
C SER A 3 34.62 -15.10 -44.99
N PRO A 4 35.12 -16.36 -45.05
CA PRO A 4 35.85 -16.99 -43.96
C PRO A 4 37.30 -16.48 -43.93
N ILE A 5 37.89 -16.40 -42.74
CA ILE A 5 39.34 -16.23 -42.57
C ILE A 5 39.89 -17.51 -41.93
N SER A 6 40.80 -18.11 -42.70
CA SER A 6 41.67 -19.22 -42.42
C SER A 6 42.67 -18.92 -41.30
N GLY A 7 42.93 -19.90 -40.45
CA GLY A 7 44.02 -19.88 -39.48
C GLY A 7 44.15 -21.24 -38.80
N ALA A 8 44.52 -22.27 -39.56
CA ALA A 8 44.91 -23.56 -39.02
C ALA A 8 46.42 -23.52 -38.76
N GLU A 9 46.81 -23.34 -37.50
CA GLU A 9 48.20 -23.47 -37.05
C GLU A 9 48.40 -24.93 -36.62
N SER A 10 49.10 -25.71 -37.45
CA SER A 10 49.48 -27.09 -37.17
C SER A 10 50.69 -27.12 -36.26
N ASN A 11 50.47 -27.27 -34.95
CA ASN A 11 51.54 -27.58 -34.02
C ASN A 11 51.83 -29.08 -34.06
N GLU A 12 52.86 -29.46 -34.82
CA GLU A 12 53.51 -30.77 -34.71
C GLU A 12 54.16 -30.89 -33.33
N TYR A 13 53.65 -31.79 -32.48
CA TYR A 13 54.34 -32.19 -31.26
C TYR A 13 55.20 -33.42 -31.56
N GLU A 14 56.51 -33.22 -31.57
CA GLU A 14 57.53 -34.25 -31.70
C GLU A 14 57.57 -35.11 -30.42
N LEU A 15 57.05 -36.34 -30.48
CA LEU A 15 57.12 -37.32 -29.39
C LEU A 15 58.52 -37.94 -29.36
N ARG A 16 59.39 -37.47 -28.46
CA ARG A 16 60.67 -38.13 -28.12
C ARG A 16 60.42 -39.48 -27.45
N ALA A 17 61.28 -40.45 -27.80
CA ALA A 17 61.27 -41.82 -27.30
C ALA A 17 61.47 -41.92 -25.76
N PRO A 18 60.97 -43.00 -25.12
CA PRO A 18 60.92 -43.10 -23.67
C PRO A 18 62.25 -43.59 -23.11
N GLY A 19 63.00 -42.68 -22.51
CA GLY A 19 64.13 -42.95 -21.64
C GLY A 19 64.28 -41.77 -20.70
N ASP A 20 64.17 -42.04 -19.40
CA ASP A 20 64.38 -41.11 -18.28
C ASP A 20 63.26 -40.09 -18.00
N VAL A 21 62.24 -40.55 -17.26
CA VAL A 21 61.43 -39.66 -16.40
C VAL A 21 61.65 -40.10 -14.94
N PRO A 22 62.09 -39.18 -14.04
CA PRO A 22 62.37 -39.53 -12.65
C PRO A 22 61.07 -39.92 -11.93
N ARG A 23 61.13 -41.02 -11.16
CA ARG A 23 60.09 -41.42 -10.20
C ARG A 23 59.79 -40.27 -9.25
N GLN A 24 58.70 -39.55 -9.46
CA GLN A 24 58.10 -38.71 -8.41
C GLN A 24 57.15 -39.56 -7.59
N VAL A 25 57.58 -39.84 -6.36
CA VAL A 25 56.76 -40.42 -5.29
C VAL A 25 55.52 -39.54 -5.09
N VAL A 26 54.35 -40.17 -5.02
CA VAL A 26 53.05 -39.54 -4.70
C VAL A 26 53.21 -38.67 -3.45
N SER A 27 53.31 -37.36 -3.64
CA SER A 27 53.31 -36.40 -2.53
C SER A 27 51.87 -36.17 -2.09
N ALA A 28 51.67 -36.14 -0.77
CA ALA A 28 50.38 -35.85 -0.16
C ALA A 28 49.76 -34.56 -0.75
N PRO A 29 48.44 -34.51 -0.96
CA PRO A 29 47.80 -33.34 -1.55
C PRO A 29 48.17 -32.08 -0.76
N LYS A 30 48.62 -31.04 -1.46
CA LYS A 30 48.92 -29.73 -0.85
C LYS A 30 47.66 -29.23 -0.13
N GLN A 31 47.81 -28.80 1.12
CA GLN A 31 46.71 -28.23 1.88
C GLN A 31 46.35 -26.85 1.31
N ALA A 32 45.05 -26.52 1.28
CA ALA A 32 44.59 -25.20 0.91
C ALA A 32 45.15 -24.14 1.88
N GLY A 33 45.57 -22.98 1.36
CA GLY A 33 46.02 -21.86 2.18
C GLY A 33 44.89 -21.23 2.99
N LEU A 34 45.21 -20.55 4.10
CA LEU A 34 44.22 -19.95 5.00
C LEU A 34 43.27 -18.97 4.25
N LEU A 35 43.82 -18.11 3.39
CA LEU A 35 43.06 -17.15 2.60
C LEU A 35 42.07 -17.82 1.63
N ALA A 36 42.46 -18.93 0.99
CA ALA A 36 41.60 -19.66 0.06
C ALA A 36 40.42 -20.36 0.76
N LYS A 37 40.58 -20.73 2.04
CA LYS A 37 39.51 -21.36 2.84
C LYS A 37 38.42 -20.37 3.26
N TRP A 38 38.79 -19.10 3.49
CA TRP A 38 37.88 -18.10 4.03
C TRP A 38 37.35 -17.11 3.01
N SER A 39 38.02 -16.92 1.86
CA SER A 39 37.61 -15.96 0.82
C SER A 39 36.19 -16.21 0.30
N VAL A 40 35.79 -17.48 0.23
CA VAL A 40 34.48 -17.93 -0.22
C VAL A 40 33.34 -17.43 0.68
N PHE A 41 33.58 -17.37 2.00
CA PHE A 41 32.60 -16.88 2.97
C PHE A 41 32.64 -15.35 3.13
N GLY A 42 33.61 -14.66 2.52
CA GLY A 42 33.73 -13.21 2.57
C GLY A 42 32.49 -12.49 2.02
N ALA A 43 31.78 -13.09 1.06
CA ALA A 43 30.54 -12.54 0.52
C ALA A 43 29.39 -12.47 1.56
N LEU A 44 29.41 -13.32 2.60
CA LEU A 44 28.42 -13.26 3.70
C LEU A 44 28.55 -11.99 4.53
N LEU A 45 29.69 -11.29 4.49
CA LEU A 45 29.81 -9.98 5.14
C LEU A 45 28.85 -8.96 4.51
N ILE A 46 28.59 -9.05 3.20
CA ILE A 46 27.66 -8.17 2.50
C ILE A 46 26.23 -8.43 2.98
N THR A 47 25.79 -9.70 3.02
CA THR A 47 24.43 -10.05 3.46
C THR A 47 24.24 -9.73 4.95
N THR A 48 25.27 -9.94 5.77
CA THR A 48 25.23 -9.65 7.22
C THR A 48 25.19 -8.16 7.51
N THR A 49 26.01 -7.35 6.83
CA THR A 49 26.00 -5.89 6.99
C THR A 49 24.66 -5.30 6.54
N LEU A 50 24.19 -5.68 5.35
CA LEU A 50 22.90 -5.20 4.83
C LEU A 50 21.74 -5.59 5.73
N SER A 51 21.68 -6.85 6.18
CA SER A 51 20.65 -7.31 7.10
C SER A 51 20.68 -6.58 8.45
N SER A 52 21.88 -6.33 8.99
CA SER A 52 22.04 -5.57 10.24
C SER A 52 21.58 -4.12 10.08
N VAL A 53 21.94 -3.47 8.97
CA VAL A 53 21.50 -2.11 8.65
C VAL A 53 19.97 -2.05 8.52
N LEU A 54 19.33 -3.02 7.86
CA LEU A 54 17.87 -3.07 7.74
C LEU A 54 17.19 -3.24 9.10
N VAL A 55 17.74 -4.07 9.98
CA VAL A 55 17.22 -4.24 11.35
C VAL A 55 17.38 -2.95 12.16
N VAL A 56 18.55 -2.31 12.11
CA VAL A 56 18.80 -1.04 12.81
C VAL A 56 17.90 0.07 12.27
N ALA A 57 17.78 0.19 10.95
CA ALA A 57 16.93 1.17 10.29
C ALA A 57 15.45 0.99 10.68
N HIS A 58 15.00 -0.28 10.80
CA HIS A 58 13.66 -0.59 11.28
C HIS A 58 13.45 -0.20 12.75
N VAL A 59 14.38 -0.57 13.63
CA VAL A 59 14.29 -0.26 15.08
C VAL A 59 14.33 1.25 15.34
N GLN A 60 15.18 1.97 14.62
CA GLN A 60 15.35 3.41 14.78
C GLN A 60 14.35 4.24 13.96
N SER A 61 13.45 3.60 13.21
CA SER A 61 12.47 4.28 12.35
C SER A 61 13.13 5.37 11.50
N TRP A 62 14.20 5.01 10.79
CA TRP A 62 14.96 5.97 9.98
C TRP A 62 14.04 6.64 8.96
N LEU A 63 13.78 7.92 9.19
CA LEU A 63 13.09 8.80 8.24
C LEU A 63 14.14 9.35 7.28
N ILE A 64 13.96 9.10 5.99
CA ILE A 64 14.84 9.66 4.95
C ILE A 64 14.59 11.17 4.89
N ASN A 65 15.65 11.97 4.94
CA ASN A 65 15.60 13.44 4.97
C ASN A 65 14.78 14.02 3.79
N ASP A 66 14.02 15.08 4.06
CA ASP A 66 12.91 15.57 3.24
C ASP A 66 13.29 15.85 1.77
N THR A 67 14.44 16.49 1.52
CA THR A 67 14.88 16.85 0.15
C THR A 67 15.31 15.64 -0.69
N TRP A 68 15.94 14.65 -0.07
CA TRP A 68 16.32 13.39 -0.73
C TRP A 68 15.09 12.51 -0.95
N TYR A 69 14.15 12.57 -0.01
CA TYR A 69 12.89 11.83 -0.02
C TYR A 69 11.99 12.26 -1.18
N GLN A 70 11.76 13.56 -1.39
CA GLN A 70 10.90 14.07 -2.48
C GLN A 70 11.33 13.56 -3.87
N PHE A 71 12.64 13.66 -4.18
CA PHE A 71 13.19 13.28 -5.49
C PHE A 71 13.08 11.78 -5.76
N TRP A 72 13.44 10.95 -4.77
CA TRP A 72 13.35 9.50 -4.90
C TRP A 72 11.92 9.00 -4.83
N PHE A 73 11.06 9.57 -3.98
CA PHE A 73 9.64 9.19 -3.86
C PHE A 73 8.90 9.36 -5.19
N LEU A 74 9.08 10.52 -5.84
CA LEU A 74 8.48 10.77 -7.15
C LEU A 74 9.00 9.79 -8.21
N SER A 75 10.31 9.52 -8.19
CA SER A 75 10.95 8.55 -9.11
C SER A 75 10.47 7.11 -8.87
N ILE A 76 10.27 6.72 -7.61
CA ILE A 76 9.75 5.41 -7.19
C ILE A 76 8.30 5.23 -7.64
N ARG A 77 7.45 6.26 -7.48
CA ARG A 77 6.04 6.22 -7.92
C ARG A 77 5.92 6.15 -9.45
N ILE A 78 6.73 6.90 -10.20
CA ILE A 78 6.66 6.94 -11.66
C ILE A 78 7.21 5.65 -12.29
N ASN A 79 8.34 5.14 -11.78
CA ASN A 79 9.05 4.00 -12.38
C ASN A 79 8.99 2.73 -11.51
N ARG A 80 7.82 2.43 -10.92
CA ARG A 80 7.61 1.26 -10.05
C ARG A 80 8.13 -0.05 -10.66
N ALA A 81 7.87 -0.28 -11.94
CA ALA A 81 8.28 -1.50 -12.64
C ALA A 81 9.81 -1.63 -12.77
N ALA A 82 10.51 -0.53 -13.09
CA ALA A 82 11.96 -0.53 -13.20
C ALA A 82 12.63 -0.74 -11.83
N LEU A 83 12.10 -0.09 -10.79
CA LEU A 83 12.58 -0.27 -9.42
C LEU A 83 12.40 -1.71 -8.94
N GLN A 84 11.20 -2.30 -9.15
CA GLN A 84 10.93 -3.68 -8.78
C GLN A 84 11.86 -4.66 -9.50
N SER A 85 12.15 -4.41 -10.78
CA SER A 85 13.09 -5.22 -11.55
C SER A 85 14.52 -5.12 -10.99
N GLY A 86 14.95 -3.91 -10.62
CA GLY A 86 16.25 -3.70 -9.96
C GLY A 86 16.35 -4.41 -8.60
N ILE A 87 15.31 -4.33 -7.77
CA ILE A 87 15.24 -5.01 -6.47
C ILE A 87 15.31 -6.53 -6.66
N GLN A 88 14.61 -7.09 -7.64
CA GLN A 88 14.65 -8.53 -7.93
C GLN A 88 16.06 -8.99 -8.31
N ILE A 89 16.78 -8.23 -9.15
CA ILE A 89 18.16 -8.57 -9.53
C ILE A 89 19.07 -8.59 -8.30
N ILE A 90 19.00 -7.56 -7.45
CA ILE A 90 19.79 -7.48 -6.21
C ILE A 90 19.44 -8.64 -5.27
N ALA A 91 18.14 -8.92 -5.08
CA ALA A 91 17.68 -9.98 -4.20
C ALA A 91 18.13 -11.37 -4.68
N VAL A 92 18.14 -11.64 -5.99
CA VAL A 92 18.68 -12.88 -6.56
C VAL A 92 20.18 -13.00 -6.29
N LEU A 93 20.95 -11.93 -6.44
CA LEU A 93 22.39 -11.94 -6.13
C LEU A 93 22.65 -12.24 -4.64
N LEU A 94 21.89 -11.62 -3.73
CA LEU A 94 21.99 -11.90 -2.29
C LEU A 94 21.52 -13.33 -1.95
N GLY A 95 20.49 -13.82 -2.64
CA GLY A 95 20.02 -15.20 -2.54
C GLY A 95 21.08 -16.21 -2.97
N LEU A 96 21.81 -15.91 -4.05
CA LEU A 96 22.92 -16.72 -4.54
C LEU A 96 24.08 -16.77 -3.54
N ILE A 97 24.38 -15.68 -2.82
CA ILE A 97 25.41 -15.67 -1.76
C ILE A 97 25.05 -16.63 -0.63
N HIS A 98 23.79 -16.64 -0.17
CA HIS A 98 23.33 -17.58 0.86
C HIS A 98 23.44 -19.04 0.39
N ALA A 99 22.99 -19.32 -0.83
CA ALA A 99 23.01 -20.67 -1.38
C ALA A 99 24.44 -21.17 -1.67
N SER A 100 25.34 -20.30 -2.16
CA SER A 100 26.73 -20.65 -2.42
C SER A 100 27.47 -20.94 -1.12
N ALA A 101 27.27 -20.14 -0.06
CA ALA A 101 27.88 -20.40 1.24
C ALA A 101 27.55 -21.80 1.77
N VAL A 102 26.27 -22.20 1.72
CA VAL A 102 25.85 -23.53 2.16
C VAL A 102 26.40 -24.62 1.21
N ALA A 103 26.44 -24.37 -0.10
CA ALA A 103 26.99 -25.30 -1.07
C ALA A 103 28.49 -25.57 -0.84
N TYR A 104 29.25 -24.53 -0.50
CA TYR A 104 30.67 -24.65 -0.15
C TYR A 104 30.90 -25.35 1.19
N LEU A 105 30.02 -25.17 2.18
CA LEU A 105 30.07 -25.97 3.42
C LEU A 105 29.91 -27.46 3.12
N VAL A 106 28.94 -27.83 2.27
CA VAL A 106 28.74 -29.21 1.84
C VAL A 106 29.98 -29.71 1.08
N GLN A 107 30.50 -28.93 0.15
CA GLN A 107 31.71 -29.28 -0.61
C GLN A 107 32.92 -29.54 0.29
N TYR A 108 33.17 -28.66 1.26
CA TYR A 108 34.27 -28.81 2.20
C TYR A 108 34.11 -30.05 3.07
N GLY A 109 32.90 -30.32 3.57
CA GLY A 109 32.59 -31.52 4.33
C GLY A 109 32.84 -32.81 3.54
N VAL A 110 32.43 -32.83 2.27
CA VAL A 110 32.63 -33.97 1.35
C VAL A 110 34.11 -34.18 1.07
N SER A 111 34.86 -33.12 0.79
CA SER A 111 36.29 -33.19 0.53
C SER A 111 37.05 -33.74 1.74
N LEU A 112 36.77 -33.22 2.94
CA LEU A 112 37.38 -33.72 4.18
C LEU A 112 37.08 -35.20 4.42
N ALA A 113 35.83 -35.62 4.23
CA ALA A 113 35.46 -37.02 4.40
C ALA A 113 36.18 -37.92 3.39
N PHE A 114 36.19 -37.55 2.11
CA PHE A 114 36.87 -38.31 1.04
C PHE A 114 38.36 -38.51 1.32
N PHE A 115 39.08 -37.44 1.68
CA PHE A 115 40.51 -37.53 1.99
C PHE A 115 40.81 -38.18 3.35
N SER A 116 39.82 -38.30 4.24
CA SER A 116 39.95 -39.03 5.51
C SER A 116 39.76 -40.56 5.38
N GLY A 117 39.43 -41.06 4.18
CA GLY A 117 39.32 -42.50 3.91
C GLY A 117 37.94 -43.11 4.10
N THR A 118 36.88 -42.31 4.23
CA THR A 118 35.50 -42.84 4.27
C THR A 118 35.08 -43.42 2.91
N SER A 119 34.55 -44.64 2.91
CA SER A 119 34.03 -45.28 1.70
C SER A 119 32.71 -44.67 1.25
N PHE A 120 32.63 -44.18 0.01
CA PHE A 120 31.40 -43.66 -0.60
C PHE A 120 30.86 -44.58 -1.68
N THR A 121 29.53 -44.69 -1.78
CA THR A 121 28.89 -45.28 -2.96
C THR A 121 28.88 -44.26 -4.11
N THR A 122 28.91 -44.73 -5.36
CA THR A 122 28.90 -43.86 -6.55
C THR A 122 27.67 -42.94 -6.59
N HIS A 123 26.53 -43.42 -6.08
CA HIS A 123 25.30 -42.64 -5.99
C HIS A 123 25.35 -41.56 -4.89
N SER A 124 25.94 -41.86 -3.72
CA SER A 124 26.11 -40.87 -2.65
C SER A 124 27.11 -39.79 -3.04
N LEU A 125 28.22 -40.15 -3.68
CA LEU A 125 29.22 -39.18 -4.15
C LEU A 125 28.62 -38.23 -5.21
N ARG A 126 27.89 -38.79 -6.19
CA ARG A 126 27.17 -37.99 -7.20
C ARG A 126 26.12 -37.07 -6.58
N ALA A 127 25.37 -37.54 -5.59
CA ALA A 127 24.38 -36.72 -4.89
C ALA A 127 25.03 -35.54 -4.16
N MET A 128 26.15 -35.78 -3.48
CA MET A 128 26.88 -34.75 -2.75
C MET A 128 27.52 -33.71 -3.69
N ILE A 129 28.10 -34.14 -4.82
CA ILE A 129 28.61 -33.24 -5.86
C ILE A 129 27.48 -32.41 -6.51
N ASN A 130 26.33 -33.03 -6.78
CA ASN A 130 25.17 -32.30 -7.32
C ASN A 130 24.63 -31.29 -6.31
N THR A 131 24.71 -31.57 -5.01
CA THR A 131 24.30 -30.65 -3.94
C THR A 131 25.26 -29.48 -3.82
N SER A 132 26.58 -29.69 -3.97
CA SER A 132 27.58 -28.61 -3.95
C SER A 132 27.59 -27.75 -5.22
N THR A 133 27.18 -28.30 -6.36
CA THR A 133 27.07 -27.55 -7.64
C THR A 133 25.68 -26.98 -7.88
N GLN A 134 24.71 -27.24 -6.99
CA GLN A 134 23.31 -26.86 -7.12
C GLN A 134 22.65 -27.36 -8.43
N THR A 135 23.13 -28.48 -8.99
CA THR A 135 22.64 -29.03 -10.26
C THR A 135 21.59 -30.11 -10.03
N VAL A 136 20.35 -29.87 -10.50
CA VAL A 136 19.26 -30.84 -10.38
C VAL A 136 19.37 -31.90 -11.48
N ASN A 137 19.73 -33.12 -11.10
CA ASN A 137 19.74 -34.27 -12.00
C ASN A 137 18.53 -35.19 -11.74
N TRP A 138 17.54 -35.13 -12.63
CA TRP A 138 16.29 -35.89 -12.56
C TRP A 138 16.45 -37.41 -12.76
N LYS A 139 17.63 -37.89 -13.17
CA LYS A 139 17.89 -39.32 -13.44
C LYS A 139 18.36 -40.11 -12.21
N GLY A 140 18.45 -39.47 -11.04
CA GLY A 140 18.97 -40.08 -9.80
C GLY A 140 17.90 -40.77 -8.93
N PRO A 141 18.31 -41.59 -7.94
CA PRO A 141 17.39 -42.14 -6.94
C PRO A 141 16.71 -41.01 -6.12
N PRO A 142 15.39 -41.09 -5.85
CA PRO A 142 14.62 -39.98 -5.27
C PRO A 142 15.11 -39.55 -3.88
N ARG A 143 15.65 -40.47 -3.07
CA ARG A 143 16.24 -40.16 -1.76
C ARG A 143 17.40 -39.14 -1.81
N TYR A 144 18.09 -39.04 -2.93
CA TYR A 144 19.21 -38.13 -3.13
C TYR A 144 18.80 -36.83 -3.85
N MET A 145 17.54 -36.73 -4.31
CA MET A 145 17.01 -35.50 -4.93
C MET A 145 16.57 -34.48 -3.89
N LEU A 146 16.06 -34.92 -2.73
CA LEU A 146 15.61 -34.04 -1.65
C LEU A 146 16.65 -32.99 -1.22
N PRO A 147 17.91 -33.34 -0.92
CA PRO A 147 18.91 -32.34 -0.53
C PRO A 147 19.29 -31.38 -1.68
N VAL A 148 19.32 -31.87 -2.92
CA VAL A 148 19.61 -31.03 -4.11
C VAL A 148 18.48 -30.03 -4.36
N LEU A 149 17.22 -30.49 -4.29
CA LEU A 149 16.03 -29.63 -4.38
C LEU A 149 16.00 -28.64 -3.21
N GLY A 150 16.35 -29.07 -2.00
CA GLY A 150 16.45 -28.18 -0.83
C GLY A 150 17.42 -27.03 -1.05
N MET A 151 18.59 -27.29 -1.67
CA MET A 151 19.56 -26.24 -2.02
C MET A 151 19.05 -25.28 -3.08
N SER A 152 18.37 -25.77 -4.12
CA SER A 152 17.74 -24.91 -5.14
C SER A 152 16.58 -24.09 -4.58
N VAL A 153 15.81 -24.65 -3.64
CA VAL A 153 14.72 -23.95 -2.96
C VAL A 153 15.27 -22.91 -1.99
N LEU A 154 16.40 -23.15 -1.33
CA LEU A 154 17.05 -22.20 -0.44
C LEU A 154 17.41 -20.89 -1.16
N SER A 155 17.92 -20.95 -2.40
CA SER A 155 18.23 -19.74 -3.18
C SER A 155 16.97 -18.95 -3.55
N LEU A 156 15.89 -19.64 -3.91
CA LEU A 156 14.59 -19.04 -4.23
C LEU A 156 13.94 -18.39 -3.02
N ILE A 157 13.88 -19.10 -1.89
CA ILE A 157 13.33 -18.57 -0.62
C ILE A 157 14.16 -17.38 -0.17
N SER A 158 15.48 -17.51 -0.17
CA SER A 158 16.38 -16.42 0.21
C SER A 158 16.18 -15.18 -0.64
N SER A 159 16.10 -15.33 -1.97
CA SER A 159 15.80 -14.22 -2.89
C SER A 159 14.44 -13.59 -2.59
N ALA A 160 13.38 -14.40 -2.41
CA ALA A 160 12.05 -13.89 -2.10
C ALA A 160 12.02 -13.09 -0.77
N LEU A 161 12.72 -13.57 0.25
CA LEU A 161 12.85 -12.87 1.52
C LEU A 161 13.59 -11.52 1.35
N TRP A 162 14.67 -11.49 0.56
CA TRP A 162 15.39 -10.25 0.25
C TRP A 162 14.55 -9.25 -0.55
N VAL A 163 13.72 -9.71 -1.49
CA VAL A 163 12.76 -8.83 -2.19
C VAL A 163 11.85 -8.16 -1.16
N GLY A 164 11.18 -8.94 -0.30
CA GLY A 164 10.27 -8.38 0.71
C GLY A 164 10.95 -7.49 1.77
N ALA A 165 12.24 -7.70 2.03
CA ALA A 165 13.02 -6.92 2.99
C ALA A 165 13.55 -5.60 2.41
N ILE A 166 13.67 -5.47 1.08
CA ILE A 166 14.23 -4.28 0.42
C ILE A 166 13.13 -3.46 -0.28
N THR A 167 12.05 -4.09 -0.73
CA THR A 167 10.97 -3.38 -1.44
C THR A 167 10.40 -2.26 -0.58
N PRO A 168 10.37 -1.00 -1.07
CA PRO A 168 9.76 0.10 -0.34
C PRO A 168 8.25 -0.13 -0.26
N VAL A 169 7.71 0.02 0.94
CA VAL A 169 6.28 -0.13 1.25
C VAL A 169 5.72 1.24 1.61
N GLU A 170 4.52 1.52 1.10
CA GLU A 170 3.78 2.72 1.45
C GLU A 170 3.32 2.63 2.91
N SER A 171 3.61 3.69 3.66
CA SER A 171 3.25 3.86 5.06
C SER A 171 2.73 5.27 5.26
N SER A 172 2.21 5.57 6.44
CA SER A 172 1.79 6.91 6.80
C SER A 172 2.35 7.29 8.16
N THR A 173 2.72 8.56 8.29
CA THR A 173 3.13 9.13 9.57
C THR A 173 2.26 10.34 9.89
N ILE A 174 2.11 10.61 11.17
CA ILE A 174 1.34 11.75 11.67
C ILE A 174 2.32 12.87 12.00
N VAL A 175 2.11 14.02 11.36
CA VAL A 175 2.86 15.26 11.61
C VAL A 175 1.91 16.26 12.23
N LYS A 176 2.33 16.85 13.35
CA LYS A 176 1.55 17.91 14.01
C LYS A 176 1.73 19.23 13.29
N GLN A 177 0.61 19.90 13.02
CA GLN A 177 0.57 21.25 12.46
C GLN A 177 -0.47 22.09 13.17
N THR A 178 -0.56 23.37 12.83
CA THR A 178 -1.60 24.28 13.32
C THR A 178 -2.46 24.76 12.17
N VAL A 179 -3.79 24.79 12.37
CA VAL A 179 -4.75 25.45 11.46
C VAL A 179 -5.56 26.47 12.23
N LEU A 180 -6.09 27.46 11.51
CA LEU A 180 -6.99 28.47 12.06
C LEU A 180 -8.43 28.01 11.87
N ILE A 181 -9.18 27.89 12.97
CA ILE A 181 -10.60 27.54 13.00
C ILE A 181 -11.43 28.76 13.44
N PRO A 182 -12.76 28.82 13.18
CA PRO A 182 -13.59 29.92 13.66
C PRO A 182 -13.54 30.05 15.19
N SER A 183 -13.39 31.29 15.67
CA SER A 183 -13.54 31.63 17.09
C SER A 183 -14.95 32.16 17.37
N TYR A 184 -15.52 31.76 18.50
CA TYR A 184 -16.82 32.23 18.97
C TYR A 184 -16.71 33.06 20.26
N ASP A 185 -15.50 33.42 20.69
CA ASP A 185 -15.29 34.32 21.83
C ASP A 185 -15.84 35.73 21.54
N ASN A 186 -15.84 36.13 20.27
CA ASN A 186 -16.45 37.36 19.79
C ASN A 186 -17.52 37.07 18.71
N ILE A 187 -18.78 37.29 19.07
CA ILE A 187 -19.95 37.07 18.20
C ILE A 187 -20.65 38.37 17.79
N THR A 188 -19.99 39.52 17.92
CA THR A 188 -20.58 40.85 17.68
C THR A 188 -21.23 41.02 16.30
N HIS A 189 -20.76 40.28 15.30
CA HIS A 189 -21.31 40.29 13.95
C HIS A 189 -22.38 39.22 13.70
N ILE A 190 -22.54 38.21 14.56
CA ILE A 190 -23.60 37.21 14.47
C ILE A 190 -24.87 37.79 15.10
N LYS A 191 -25.67 38.42 14.24
CA LYS A 191 -26.97 39.00 14.60
C LYS A 191 -27.88 39.01 13.39
N GLU A 192 -29.14 39.33 13.62
CA GLU A 192 -30.10 39.56 12.54
C GLU A 192 -29.70 40.80 11.73
N TYR A 193 -29.57 40.61 10.42
CA TYR A 193 -29.44 41.71 9.46
C TYR A 193 -30.71 41.75 8.62
N PRO A 194 -31.34 42.93 8.50
CA PRO A 194 -32.54 43.08 7.69
C PRO A 194 -32.28 42.77 6.19
N SER A 195 -33.31 42.30 5.48
CA SER A 195 -33.21 41.94 4.05
C SER A 195 -33.21 43.16 3.10
N GLU A 196 -33.45 44.37 3.61
CA GLU A 196 -33.47 45.57 2.77
C GLU A 196 -32.10 45.90 2.16
N ILE A 197 -32.17 46.55 1.00
CA ILE A 197 -31.01 47.08 0.30
C ILE A 197 -30.21 47.99 1.23
N ASN A 198 -28.89 47.83 1.24
CA ASN A 198 -27.93 48.56 2.08
C ASN A 198 -28.06 48.34 3.61
N LYS A 199 -28.86 47.37 4.07
CA LYS A 199 -28.93 46.95 5.47
C LYS A 199 -28.30 45.59 5.74
N SER A 200 -27.66 44.99 4.73
CA SER A 200 -26.95 43.72 4.89
C SER A 200 -25.76 43.84 5.84
N GLY A 201 -25.46 42.74 6.52
CA GLY A 201 -24.30 42.62 7.38
C GLY A 201 -22.98 42.56 6.62
N PRO A 202 -21.85 42.57 7.35
CA PRO A 202 -20.54 42.47 6.74
C PRO A 202 -20.43 41.24 5.83
N SER A 203 -19.81 41.45 4.68
CA SER A 203 -19.59 40.41 3.67
C SER A 203 -18.28 40.66 2.95
N ASP A 204 -17.62 39.59 2.53
CA ASP A 204 -16.43 39.64 1.70
C ASP A 204 -16.55 38.65 0.53
N MET A 205 -15.94 39.01 -0.60
CA MET A 205 -15.89 38.19 -1.80
C MET A 205 -14.43 37.90 -2.14
N ALA A 206 -14.04 36.64 -1.92
CA ALA A 206 -12.71 36.14 -2.20
C ALA A 206 -12.75 35.09 -3.33
N LYS A 207 -11.57 34.64 -3.77
CA LYS A 207 -11.47 33.54 -4.75
C LYS A 207 -12.14 32.26 -4.23
N GLU A 208 -12.05 32.07 -2.93
CA GLU A 208 -12.56 30.93 -2.20
C GLU A 208 -14.08 30.96 -2.06
N GLY A 209 -14.76 32.09 -2.27
CA GLY A 209 -16.23 32.17 -2.18
C GLY A 209 -16.75 33.53 -1.71
N HIS A 210 -18.06 33.58 -1.50
CA HIS A 210 -18.75 34.72 -0.89
C HIS A 210 -19.08 34.39 0.57
N PHE A 211 -18.54 35.18 1.49
CA PHE A 211 -18.67 34.99 2.94
C PHE A 211 -19.44 36.17 3.54
N THR A 212 -20.38 35.91 4.44
CA THR A 212 -21.30 36.96 4.92
C THR A 212 -21.98 36.59 6.22
N TYR A 213 -22.23 37.59 7.06
CA TYR A 213 -23.09 37.45 8.25
C TYR A 213 -24.59 37.55 7.93
N SER A 214 -24.97 37.90 6.69
CA SER A 214 -26.36 37.85 6.20
C SER A 214 -26.66 36.51 5.53
N VAL A 215 -26.43 35.40 6.25
CA VAL A 215 -26.50 34.03 5.73
C VAL A 215 -27.85 33.75 5.07
N GLY A 216 -28.95 34.05 5.77
CA GLY A 216 -30.30 33.76 5.32
C GLY A 216 -30.76 34.55 4.09
N THR A 217 -30.10 35.65 3.72
CA THR A 217 -30.52 36.49 2.57
C THR A 217 -29.52 36.42 1.41
N LYS A 218 -28.23 36.26 1.71
CA LYS A 218 -27.15 36.25 0.69
C LYS A 218 -26.74 34.85 0.24
N LEU A 219 -27.07 33.80 1.00
CA LEU A 219 -26.74 32.41 0.66
C LEU A 219 -28.01 31.57 0.37
N LEU A 220 -29.13 32.23 0.10
CA LEU A 220 -30.46 31.63 -0.12
C LEU A 220 -30.44 30.43 -1.08
N GLY A 221 -29.86 30.60 -2.27
CA GLY A 221 -29.83 29.53 -3.29
C GLY A 221 -29.16 28.26 -2.78
N ASN A 222 -28.04 28.40 -2.07
CA ASN A 222 -27.31 27.26 -1.51
C ASN A 222 -28.11 26.58 -0.38
N LEU A 223 -28.73 27.38 0.51
CA LEU A 223 -29.54 26.86 1.60
C LEU A 223 -30.78 26.11 1.11
N ILE A 224 -31.40 26.57 0.02
CA ILE A 224 -32.54 25.88 -0.61
C ILE A 224 -32.16 24.57 -1.27
N VAL A 225 -31.02 24.52 -1.97
CA VAL A 225 -30.50 23.26 -2.51
C VAL A 225 -30.19 22.28 -1.38
N ILE A 226 -29.63 22.76 -0.27
CA ILE A 226 -29.35 21.95 0.92
C ILE A 226 -30.65 21.43 1.53
N GLY A 227 -31.66 22.28 1.72
CA GLY A 227 -32.96 21.87 2.26
C GLY A 227 -33.67 20.85 1.38
N SER A 228 -33.65 21.02 0.05
CA SER A 228 -34.33 20.13 -0.89
C SER A 228 -33.67 18.76 -1.07
N SER A 229 -32.34 18.69 -0.84
CA SER A 229 -31.50 17.48 -0.92
C SER A 229 -31.11 16.92 0.45
N ALA A 230 -31.81 17.32 1.51
CA ALA A 230 -31.52 16.87 2.87
C ALA A 230 -31.71 15.37 3.06
N THR A 231 -32.70 14.79 2.37
CA THR A 231 -32.92 13.34 2.35
C THR A 231 -32.54 12.77 0.98
N THR A 232 -31.77 11.68 0.99
CA THR A 232 -31.34 10.97 -0.23
C THR A 232 -32.39 9.94 -0.65
N PRO A 233 -32.85 9.92 -1.91
CA PRO A 233 -33.86 8.96 -2.36
C PRO A 233 -33.40 7.50 -2.32
N ASP A 234 -32.09 7.26 -2.38
CA ASP A 234 -31.46 5.94 -2.38
C ASP A 234 -31.01 5.48 -0.98
N ASN A 235 -31.33 6.24 0.06
CA ASN A 235 -30.90 5.97 1.45
C ASN A 235 -29.36 5.97 1.63
N SER A 236 -28.61 6.57 0.70
CA SER A 236 -27.16 6.73 0.84
C SER A 236 -26.81 7.84 1.84
N THR A 237 -25.59 7.83 2.35
CA THR A 237 -25.06 8.95 3.14
C THR A 237 -25.12 10.23 2.31
N ARG A 238 -25.78 11.26 2.85
CA ARG A 238 -25.90 12.55 2.18
C ARG A 238 -24.53 13.13 1.87
N ARG A 239 -24.30 13.53 0.63
CA ARG A 239 -23.11 14.26 0.20
C ARG A 239 -23.53 15.63 -0.30
N HIS A 240 -22.99 16.69 0.28
CA HIS A 240 -23.34 18.05 -0.12
C HIS A 240 -22.11 18.97 -0.12
N PRO A 241 -22.04 19.93 -1.07
CA PRO A 241 -20.92 20.85 -1.12
C PRO A 241 -20.92 21.75 0.13
N LYS A 242 -19.71 22.14 0.55
CA LYS A 242 -19.51 23.28 1.44
C LYS A 242 -19.98 24.56 0.72
N ILE A 243 -20.55 25.51 1.46
CA ILE A 243 -21.09 26.76 0.88
C ILE A 243 -19.95 27.74 0.56
N ASP A 244 -19.09 27.36 -0.38
CA ASP A 244 -17.99 28.16 -0.92
C ASP A 244 -17.47 27.54 -2.23
N ASN A 245 -16.39 28.09 -2.79
CA ASN A 245 -15.77 27.65 -4.04
C ASN A 245 -14.56 26.73 -3.84
N THR A 246 -14.29 26.25 -2.62
CA THR A 246 -13.14 25.36 -2.32
C THR A 246 -13.29 23.97 -2.93
N GLN A 247 -14.52 23.61 -3.33
CA GLN A 247 -14.93 22.29 -3.86
C GLN A 247 -14.86 21.17 -2.82
N TYR A 248 -14.77 21.49 -1.52
CA TYR A 248 -14.92 20.48 -0.48
C TYR A 248 -16.38 20.06 -0.34
N ILE A 249 -16.59 18.77 -0.04
CA ILE A 249 -17.89 18.13 0.10
C ILE A 249 -17.98 17.53 1.50
N TYR A 250 -19.06 17.84 2.21
CA TYR A 250 -19.40 17.13 3.44
C TYR A 250 -20.01 15.77 3.12
N GLU A 251 -19.54 14.75 3.82
CA GLU A 251 -20.12 13.42 3.82
C GLU A 251 -20.83 13.20 5.16
N GLY A 252 -22.17 13.16 5.09
CA GLY A 252 -23.05 13.15 6.26
C GLY A 252 -23.51 14.56 6.65
N ARG A 253 -23.65 14.78 7.96
CA ARG A 253 -24.01 16.07 8.55
C ARG A 253 -22.76 16.91 8.80
N SER A 254 -22.85 18.23 8.59
CA SER A 254 -21.75 19.15 8.93
C SER A 254 -21.77 19.59 10.40
N TYR A 255 -22.92 19.53 11.09
CA TYR A 255 -23.12 20.02 12.47
C TYR A 255 -22.65 21.47 12.69
N GLY A 256 -22.57 22.27 11.63
CA GLY A 256 -22.06 23.63 11.71
C GLY A 256 -20.54 23.80 11.85
N VAL A 257 -19.76 22.72 11.78
CA VAL A 257 -18.30 22.73 11.96
C VAL A 257 -17.57 22.35 10.67
N GLY A 258 -16.24 22.52 10.63
CA GLY A 258 -15.43 22.25 9.43
C GLY A 258 -15.43 23.40 8.42
N SER A 259 -15.93 24.57 8.82
CA SER A 259 -16.07 25.75 7.96
C SER A 259 -14.74 26.37 7.51
N ALA A 260 -13.64 26.14 8.24
CA ALA A 260 -12.32 26.65 7.90
C ALA A 260 -11.55 25.83 6.86
N VAL A 261 -12.00 24.60 6.58
CA VAL A 261 -11.34 23.68 5.64
C VAL A 261 -11.24 24.31 4.24
N GLY A 262 -10.04 24.33 3.66
CA GLY A 262 -9.75 24.95 2.38
C GLY A 262 -9.66 26.48 2.37
N LEU A 263 -9.83 27.16 3.52
CA LEU A 263 -9.76 28.63 3.62
C LEU A 263 -8.48 29.09 4.33
N LYS A 264 -8.16 28.50 5.50
CA LYS A 264 -7.02 28.86 6.34
C LYS A 264 -6.16 27.64 6.72
N ASP A 265 -6.02 26.69 5.80
CA ASP A 265 -5.25 25.46 5.97
C ASP A 265 -3.98 25.42 5.10
N SER A 266 -3.42 26.58 4.76
CA SER A 266 -2.20 26.71 3.95
C SER A 266 -1.00 25.99 4.55
N ALA A 267 -0.90 25.93 5.89
CA ALA A 267 0.15 25.19 6.58
C ALA A 267 0.10 23.68 6.28
N VAL A 268 -1.10 23.13 6.06
CA VAL A 268 -1.30 21.71 5.74
C VAL A 268 -1.21 21.46 4.24
N SER A 269 -1.81 22.31 3.42
CA SER A 269 -1.78 22.14 1.96
C SER A 269 -0.40 22.34 1.33
N ASN A 270 0.50 23.05 2.03
CA ASN A 270 1.91 23.16 1.63
C ASN A 270 2.75 21.93 1.97
N ILE A 271 2.23 21.00 2.78
CA ILE A 271 2.94 19.75 3.08
C ILE A 271 2.80 18.81 1.89
N SER A 272 3.95 18.52 1.29
CA SER A 272 4.06 17.55 0.21
C SER A 272 3.63 16.16 0.69
N PHE A 273 2.85 15.47 -0.15
CA PHE A 273 2.30 14.13 0.14
C PHE A 273 1.38 14.07 1.38
N ALA A 274 0.84 15.19 1.84
CA ALA A 274 -0.26 15.18 2.79
C ALA A 274 -1.50 14.54 2.13
N THR A 275 -2.09 13.57 2.80
CA THR A 275 -3.31 12.87 2.33
C THR A 275 -4.57 13.40 2.98
N GLY A 276 -4.45 13.88 4.21
CA GLY A 276 -5.56 14.35 5.01
C GLY A 276 -5.09 14.87 6.37
N TYR A 277 -6.00 15.51 7.08
CA TYR A 277 -5.74 16.00 8.43
C TYR A 277 -6.99 15.89 9.31
N ARG A 278 -6.77 15.85 10.63
CA ARG A 278 -7.82 15.77 11.64
C ARG A 278 -7.64 16.82 12.72
N TYR A 279 -8.75 17.36 13.19
CA TYR A 279 -8.78 18.30 14.30
C TYR A 279 -10.12 18.26 15.03
N THR A 280 -10.16 18.92 16.18
CA THR A 280 -11.39 19.04 16.97
C THR A 280 -11.90 20.48 16.98
N GLU A 281 -13.21 20.64 16.82
CA GLU A 281 -13.91 21.92 16.75
C GLU A 281 -15.15 21.87 17.66
N ARG A 282 -15.43 22.96 18.38
CA ARG A 282 -16.66 23.09 19.17
C ARG A 282 -17.80 23.56 18.25
N GLY A 283 -18.99 23.00 18.41
CA GLY A 283 -20.16 23.39 17.63
C GLY A 283 -21.46 22.98 18.32
N TYR A 284 -22.58 23.12 17.60
CA TYR A 284 -23.89 22.69 18.09
C TYR A 284 -24.42 21.52 17.25
N SER A 285 -24.84 20.45 17.92
CA SER A 285 -25.76 19.49 17.32
C SER A 285 -27.14 20.13 17.28
N ALA A 286 -27.58 20.54 16.09
CA ALA A 286 -28.93 21.04 15.88
C ALA A 286 -29.85 19.84 15.64
N ASP A 287 -30.79 19.58 16.54
CA ASP A 287 -31.75 18.49 16.40
C ASP A 287 -33.15 19.08 16.30
N VAL A 288 -33.81 18.79 15.17
CA VAL A 288 -35.15 19.31 14.86
C VAL A 288 -36.17 18.21 15.10
N GLU A 289 -37.20 18.53 15.87
CA GLU A 289 -38.38 17.67 16.06
C GLU A 289 -39.64 18.45 15.68
N CYS A 290 -40.49 17.86 14.85
CA CYS A 290 -41.67 18.52 14.32
C CYS A 290 -42.95 17.78 14.70
N ILE A 291 -44.00 18.53 15.01
CA ILE A 291 -45.35 18.02 15.29
C ILE A 291 -46.40 18.81 14.51
N TYR A 292 -47.55 18.18 14.27
CA TYR A 292 -48.76 18.92 13.87
C TYR A 292 -49.50 19.45 15.08
N ASN A 293 -49.48 20.77 15.26
CA ASN A 293 -50.24 21.43 16.30
C ASN A 293 -51.48 22.09 15.69
N ARG A 294 -52.56 21.31 15.54
CA ARG A 294 -53.83 21.81 14.98
C ARG A 294 -54.50 22.90 15.84
N SER A 295 -54.09 23.03 17.11
CA SER A 295 -54.54 24.10 18.01
C SER A 295 -53.72 25.38 17.94
N THR A 296 -52.72 25.45 17.03
CA THR A 296 -51.88 26.64 16.87
C THR A 296 -52.69 27.89 16.53
N ALA A 297 -52.29 29.01 17.14
CA ALA A 297 -52.85 30.33 16.85
C ALA A 297 -52.21 30.97 15.61
N LEU A 298 -51.09 30.44 15.11
CA LEU A 298 -50.39 30.95 13.93
C LEU A 298 -51.16 30.63 12.65
N LYS A 299 -51.58 31.67 11.92
CA LYS A 299 -52.40 31.52 10.71
C LYS A 299 -52.04 32.56 9.65
N ILE A 300 -52.27 32.20 8.39
CA ILE A 300 -52.29 33.16 7.28
C ILE A 300 -53.60 33.96 7.39
N GLY A 301 -53.46 35.26 7.62
CA GLY A 301 -54.54 36.22 7.75
C GLY A 301 -55.13 36.64 6.42
N ARG A 302 -55.96 37.69 6.46
CA ARG A 302 -56.57 38.26 5.25
C ARG A 302 -55.58 39.16 4.52
N GLU A 303 -55.85 39.37 3.23
CA GLU A 303 -55.08 40.28 2.38
C GLU A 303 -55.08 41.72 2.92
N PHE A 304 -53.91 42.37 2.98
CA PHE A 304 -53.73 43.71 3.51
C PHE A 304 -52.40 44.37 3.05
N PRO A 305 -52.41 45.49 2.29
CA PRO A 305 -53.18 45.78 1.07
C PRO A 305 -52.67 44.99 -0.16
N SER A 306 -53.32 45.16 -1.33
CA SER A 306 -53.23 44.33 -2.56
C SER A 306 -52.08 43.32 -2.64
N ARG A 307 -52.42 42.01 -2.56
CA ARG A 307 -51.54 40.84 -2.72
C ARG A 307 -50.49 40.67 -1.62
N ILE A 308 -50.69 41.30 -0.46
CA ILE A 308 -49.90 41.07 0.75
C ILE A 308 -50.77 40.35 1.78
N PHE A 309 -50.24 39.32 2.42
CA PHE A 309 -50.93 38.52 3.43
C PHE A 309 -50.15 38.59 4.73
N ALA A 310 -50.80 39.05 5.79
CA ALA A 310 -50.24 39.03 7.13
C ALA A 310 -50.29 37.60 7.69
N VAL A 311 -49.18 37.09 8.20
CA VAL A 311 -49.13 35.85 8.97
C VAL A 311 -48.91 36.23 10.42
N GLU A 312 -49.88 35.90 11.27
CA GLU A 312 -49.86 36.31 12.66
C GLU A 312 -50.34 35.22 13.62
N GLY A 313 -49.82 35.25 14.84
CA GLY A 313 -50.25 34.37 15.93
C GLY A 313 -49.20 34.16 16.99
N TYR A 314 -49.54 33.36 18.01
CA TYR A 314 -48.62 33.02 19.10
C TYR A 314 -47.96 31.66 18.86
N LEU A 315 -46.65 31.61 19.09
CA LEU A 315 -45.89 30.36 19.25
C LEU A 315 -45.80 30.01 20.74
N PRO A 316 -45.53 28.74 21.11
CA PRO A 316 -45.51 28.35 22.53
C PRO A 316 -44.46 29.06 23.40
N ASP A 317 -43.44 29.64 22.79
CA ASP A 317 -42.42 30.43 23.46
C ASP A 317 -42.61 31.95 23.30
N SER A 318 -43.71 32.41 22.69
CA SER A 318 -44.00 33.84 22.51
C SER A 318 -44.26 34.53 23.85
N THR A 319 -43.42 35.50 24.21
CA THR A 319 -43.56 36.30 25.42
C THR A 319 -44.12 37.69 25.11
N GLY A 320 -45.39 37.94 25.44
CA GLY A 320 -45.98 39.29 25.44
C GLY A 320 -46.38 39.88 24.07
N SER A 321 -45.98 39.29 22.95
CA SER A 321 -46.41 39.71 21.61
C SER A 321 -46.71 38.53 20.69
N ARG A 322 -47.69 38.72 19.79
CA ARG A 322 -47.91 37.82 18.65
C ARG A 322 -46.80 37.99 17.63
N GLN A 323 -46.39 36.91 16.99
CA GLN A 323 -45.53 36.99 15.81
C GLN A 323 -46.33 37.58 14.65
N TYR A 324 -45.66 38.34 13.81
CA TYR A 324 -46.24 39.03 12.66
C TYR A 324 -45.20 39.16 11.56
N SER A 325 -45.53 38.67 10.36
CA SER A 325 -44.70 38.84 9.17
C SER A 325 -45.61 38.98 7.95
N GLU A 326 -45.17 39.72 6.93
CA GLU A 326 -45.96 40.02 5.74
C GLU A 326 -45.42 39.29 4.51
N TYR A 327 -46.28 38.58 3.78
CA TYR A 327 -45.89 37.79 2.62
C TYR A 327 -46.58 38.29 1.36
N VAL A 328 -45.84 38.43 0.27
CA VAL A 328 -46.40 38.80 -1.03
C VAL A 328 -46.84 37.55 -1.78
N GLY A 329 -48.07 37.53 -2.31
CA GLY A 329 -48.61 36.39 -3.04
C GLY A 329 -49.82 36.73 -3.91
N HIS A 330 -50.05 35.97 -4.97
CA HIS A 330 -51.27 36.04 -5.76
C HIS A 330 -52.46 35.61 -4.91
N SER A 331 -52.34 34.47 -4.24
CA SER A 331 -53.34 33.96 -3.31
C SER A 331 -52.64 33.45 -2.05
N PRO A 332 -53.36 33.29 -0.93
CA PRO A 332 -52.77 32.72 0.27
C PRO A 332 -52.39 31.24 0.08
N ASP A 333 -52.87 30.59 -1.00
CA ASP A 333 -52.66 29.16 -1.25
C ASP A 333 -51.20 28.80 -1.52
N ALA A 334 -50.46 29.73 -2.11
CA ALA A 334 -49.05 29.57 -2.48
C ALA A 334 -48.07 29.91 -1.35
N ILE A 335 -48.55 30.40 -0.21
CA ILE A 335 -47.71 30.91 0.88
C ILE A 335 -47.28 29.76 1.79
N VAL A 336 -46.00 29.72 2.12
CA VAL A 336 -45.45 28.92 3.23
C VAL A 336 -44.65 29.88 4.09
N ALA A 337 -45.19 30.16 5.27
CA ALA A 337 -44.62 31.10 6.21
C ALA A 337 -44.02 30.34 7.39
N ALA A 338 -42.73 30.58 7.66
CA ALA A 338 -42.06 30.13 8.86
C ALA A 338 -41.97 31.32 9.83
N SER A 339 -42.62 31.22 10.98
CA SER A 339 -42.57 32.25 12.01
C SER A 339 -41.75 31.76 13.20
N VAL A 340 -40.96 32.66 13.78
CA VAL A 340 -40.16 32.36 14.97
C VAL A 340 -40.38 33.40 16.05
N THR A 341 -40.11 33.03 17.29
CA THR A 341 -40.17 33.99 18.41
C THR A 341 -38.84 34.73 18.57
N TYR A 342 -38.91 36.07 18.70
CA TYR A 342 -37.75 36.93 18.92
C TYR A 342 -37.29 37.05 20.39
N SER A 343 -37.99 36.42 21.33
CA SER A 343 -37.73 36.55 22.78
C SER A 343 -36.34 36.06 23.22
N ASP A 344 -35.71 36.84 24.10
CA ASP A 344 -34.47 36.49 24.80
C ASP A 344 -34.70 35.42 25.87
N ASP A 345 -35.90 35.36 26.45
CA ASP A 345 -36.26 34.44 27.54
C ASP A 345 -36.65 33.03 27.05
N SER A 346 -36.76 32.84 25.73
CA SER A 346 -37.14 31.56 25.15
C SER A 346 -35.98 30.56 25.21
N VAL A 347 -36.11 29.56 26.10
CA VAL A 347 -35.12 28.50 26.29
C VAL A 347 -35.09 27.52 25.10
N ARG A 348 -36.25 27.20 24.53
CA ARG A 348 -36.41 26.29 23.38
C ARG A 348 -36.88 27.06 22.17
N ARG A 349 -36.20 26.88 21.04
CA ARG A 349 -36.49 27.65 19.84
C ARG A 349 -37.55 26.95 19.00
N TYR A 350 -38.67 27.63 18.78
CA TYR A 350 -39.75 27.12 17.95
C TYR A 350 -39.79 27.80 16.58
N VAL A 351 -40.09 27.00 15.56
CA VAL A 351 -40.46 27.46 14.22
C VAL A 351 -41.87 26.97 13.95
N GLY A 352 -42.83 27.89 13.87
CA GLY A 352 -44.19 27.57 13.44
C GLY A 352 -44.33 27.76 11.94
N ILE A 353 -44.97 26.81 11.27
CA ILE A 353 -45.23 26.87 9.83
C ILE A 353 -46.73 26.99 9.59
N ALA A 354 -47.12 28.08 8.93
CA ALA A 354 -48.46 28.29 8.39
C ALA A 354 -48.39 28.22 6.87
N ALA A 355 -49.22 27.37 6.27
CA ALA A 355 -49.15 27.09 4.84
C ALA A 355 -50.54 27.13 4.18
N GLY A 356 -50.55 27.64 2.94
CA GLY A 356 -51.74 27.70 2.09
C GLY A 356 -52.18 26.34 1.56
N ALA A 357 -53.30 26.32 0.83
CA ALA A 357 -53.90 25.09 0.33
C ALA A 357 -52.96 24.28 -0.59
N SER A 358 -52.10 24.93 -1.38
CA SER A 358 -51.14 24.24 -2.27
C SER A 358 -50.04 23.51 -1.50
N TYR A 359 -49.78 23.92 -0.26
CA TYR A 359 -48.77 23.36 0.64
C TYR A 359 -49.41 22.80 1.92
N ARG A 360 -50.65 22.30 1.83
CA ARG A 360 -51.45 21.85 2.98
C ARG A 360 -50.72 20.88 3.92
N ALA A 361 -49.84 20.04 3.39
CA ALA A 361 -49.04 19.10 4.17
C ALA A 361 -48.14 19.80 5.21
N LEU A 362 -47.76 21.06 4.99
CA LEU A 362 -46.91 21.83 5.91
C LEU A 362 -47.72 22.71 6.88
N ASN A 363 -49.05 22.75 6.75
CA ASN A 363 -49.88 23.66 7.51
C ASN A 363 -50.06 23.19 8.96
N ALA A 364 -50.05 24.14 9.89
CA ALA A 364 -50.15 23.90 11.33
C ALA A 364 -49.03 23.00 11.88
N THR A 365 -47.85 23.05 11.24
CA THR A 365 -46.66 22.38 11.71
C THR A 365 -45.91 23.25 12.69
N GLN A 366 -45.33 22.65 13.71
CA GLN A 366 -44.52 23.33 14.71
C GLN A 366 -43.28 22.48 14.97
N CYS A 367 -42.11 23.08 14.78
CA CYS A 367 -40.83 22.41 14.97
C CYS A 367 -40.06 23.04 16.12
N THR A 368 -39.50 22.22 17.00
CA THR A 368 -38.49 22.61 17.98
C THR A 368 -37.12 22.41 17.39
N VAL A 369 -36.23 23.37 17.59
CA VAL A 369 -34.81 23.26 17.24
C VAL A 369 -34.01 23.32 18.53
N ASP A 370 -33.49 22.17 18.95
CA ASP A 370 -32.64 22.04 20.12
C ASP A 370 -31.18 22.06 19.67
N PHE A 371 -30.37 22.91 20.32
CA PHE A 371 -28.93 23.03 20.02
C PHE A 371 -28.14 22.51 21.22
N THR A 372 -27.50 21.36 21.04
CA THR A 372 -26.68 20.75 22.10
C THR A 372 -25.20 21.04 21.82
N PRO A 373 -24.48 21.77 22.70
CA PRO A 373 -23.07 22.06 22.52
C PRO A 373 -22.24 20.77 22.62
N ARG A 374 -21.44 20.50 21.59
CA ARG A 374 -20.61 19.30 21.51
C ARG A 374 -19.24 19.61 20.92
N LEU A 375 -18.27 18.76 21.26
CA LEU A 375 -17.01 18.71 20.53
C LEU A 375 -17.16 17.78 19.32
N PHE A 376 -16.63 18.19 18.19
CA PHE A 376 -16.66 17.42 16.95
C PHE A 376 -15.25 17.11 16.49
N ASN A 377 -15.04 15.89 16.01
CA ASN A 377 -13.84 15.51 15.29
C ASN A 377 -14.08 15.69 13.79
N VAL A 378 -13.37 16.66 13.21
CA VAL A 378 -13.40 17.01 11.80
C VAL A 378 -12.23 16.31 11.12
N SER A 379 -12.54 15.51 10.11
CA SER A 379 -11.58 14.76 9.32
C SER A 379 -11.66 15.17 7.85
N VAL A 380 -10.52 15.52 7.28
CA VAL A 380 -10.41 16.08 5.95
C VAL A 380 -9.54 15.18 5.08
N ALA A 381 -10.07 14.75 3.93
CA ALA A 381 -9.32 14.04 2.91
C ALA A 381 -8.98 15.01 1.77
N LEU A 382 -7.68 15.29 1.57
CA LEU A 382 -7.21 16.29 0.61
C LEU A 382 -7.41 15.85 -0.85
N ALA A 383 -7.15 14.58 -1.15
CA ALA A 383 -7.26 14.05 -2.52
C ALA A 383 -8.71 14.03 -3.04
N GLY A 384 -9.64 13.59 -2.19
CA GLY A 384 -11.07 13.52 -2.50
C GLY A 384 -11.84 14.82 -2.23
N ARG A 385 -11.21 15.79 -1.54
CA ARG A 385 -11.86 16.99 -1.00
C ARG A 385 -13.11 16.67 -0.17
N ASN A 386 -13.02 15.65 0.68
CA ASN A 386 -14.13 15.24 1.53
C ASN A 386 -13.91 15.72 2.97
N ILE A 387 -14.99 16.13 3.62
CA ILE A 387 -15.04 16.49 5.04
C ILE A 387 -16.01 15.53 5.73
N THR A 388 -15.51 14.82 6.73
CA THR A 388 -16.31 13.93 7.58
C THR A 388 -16.28 14.46 9.00
N VAL A 389 -17.46 14.70 9.56
CA VAL A 389 -17.65 15.25 10.90
C VAL A 389 -18.27 14.19 11.80
N THR A 390 -17.65 13.95 12.94
CA THR A 390 -18.11 12.95 13.92
C THR A 390 -18.30 13.61 15.28
N PRO A 391 -19.49 13.50 15.90
CA PRO A 391 -19.71 14.03 17.25
C PRO A 391 -18.88 13.25 18.27
N LEU A 392 -18.28 13.97 19.20
CA LEU A 392 -17.62 13.45 20.41
C LEU A 392 -18.51 13.77 21.63
N ASP A 393 -17.88 14.10 22.75
CA ASP A 393 -18.53 14.40 24.02
C ASP A 393 -19.25 15.77 24.02
N GLU A 394 -20.26 15.88 24.88
CA GLU A 394 -20.89 17.15 25.22
C GLU A 394 -19.91 18.07 25.93
N THR A 395 -20.02 19.37 25.67
CA THR A 395 -19.09 20.37 26.18
C THR A 395 -19.85 21.56 26.76
N ASP A 396 -19.15 22.41 27.49
CA ASP A 396 -19.73 23.63 28.04
C ASP A 396 -20.22 24.52 26.89
N ASP A 397 -21.37 25.15 27.10
CA ASP A 397 -21.97 26.04 26.11
C ASP A 397 -21.05 27.26 25.87
N PHE A 398 -20.55 27.40 24.64
CA PHE A 398 -19.66 28.48 24.25
C PHE A 398 -20.41 29.77 23.85
N ASP A 399 -21.74 29.72 23.71
CA ASP A 399 -22.61 30.89 23.63
C ASP A 399 -23.79 30.75 24.61
N PRO A 400 -23.54 30.93 25.93
CA PRO A 400 -24.58 30.84 26.97
C PRO A 400 -25.72 31.85 26.78
N GLN A 401 -25.46 32.96 26.09
CA GLN A 401 -26.46 33.97 25.73
C GLN A 401 -27.33 33.56 24.55
N ARG A 402 -26.98 32.47 23.86
CA ARG A 402 -27.76 31.84 22.78
C ARG A 402 -28.02 32.78 21.61
N ASN A 403 -27.11 33.71 21.37
CA ASN A 403 -27.21 34.66 20.27
C ASN A 403 -27.02 33.99 18.92
N ILE A 404 -26.11 33.02 18.80
CA ILE A 404 -25.87 32.24 17.58
C ILE A 404 -27.11 31.43 17.26
N THR A 405 -27.61 30.64 18.21
CA THR A 405 -28.76 29.75 18.01
C THR A 405 -30.03 30.53 17.71
N ARG A 406 -30.24 31.68 18.37
CA ARG A 406 -31.33 32.61 18.05
C ARG A 406 -31.22 33.13 16.62
N THR A 407 -30.02 33.58 16.23
CA THR A 407 -29.79 34.16 14.90
C THR A 407 -30.03 33.13 13.80
N VAL A 408 -29.58 31.89 14.00
CA VAL A 408 -29.82 30.77 13.07
C VAL A 408 -31.30 30.48 12.91
N VAL A 409 -32.05 30.34 14.01
CA VAL A 409 -33.49 30.06 13.93
C VAL A 409 -34.24 31.21 13.26
N ARG A 410 -33.86 32.46 13.54
CA ARG A 410 -34.41 33.65 12.89
C ARG A 410 -34.24 33.66 11.37
N GLN A 411 -33.21 33.00 10.84
CA GLN A 411 -33.04 32.92 9.39
C GLN A 411 -34.19 32.17 8.70
N PHE A 412 -34.87 31.21 9.36
CA PHE A 412 -35.99 30.52 8.72
C PHE A 412 -37.14 31.46 8.35
N GLU A 413 -37.41 32.46 9.20
CA GLU A 413 -38.43 33.47 8.90
C GLU A 413 -38.00 34.36 7.74
N LEU A 414 -36.77 34.88 7.76
CA LEU A 414 -36.22 35.70 6.68
C LEU A 414 -36.23 34.94 5.34
N ILE A 415 -35.77 33.69 5.35
CA ILE A 415 -35.74 32.83 4.16
C ILE A 415 -37.16 32.59 3.65
N SER A 416 -38.13 32.31 4.52
CA SER A 416 -39.52 32.11 4.09
C SER A 416 -40.12 33.37 3.47
N ASN A 417 -39.78 34.54 4.02
CA ASN A 417 -40.26 35.84 3.54
C ASN A 417 -39.68 36.17 2.17
N ASP A 418 -38.36 36.09 2.03
CA ASP A 418 -37.64 36.44 0.80
C ASP A 418 -37.89 35.45 -0.36
N LEU A 419 -38.27 34.20 -0.05
CA LEU A 419 -38.47 33.14 -1.04
C LEU A 419 -39.93 32.80 -1.35
N THR A 420 -40.86 33.58 -0.82
CA THR A 420 -42.24 33.52 -1.28
C THR A 420 -42.37 34.35 -2.55
N ASN A 421 -42.61 33.69 -3.67
CA ASN A 421 -42.91 34.35 -4.94
C ASN A 421 -44.42 34.54 -5.08
N PHE A 422 -44.84 35.32 -6.07
CA PHE A 422 -46.23 35.62 -6.33
C PHE A 422 -47.10 34.37 -6.57
N TYR A 423 -46.55 33.25 -7.04
CA TYR A 423 -47.34 32.04 -7.35
C TYR A 423 -46.92 30.78 -6.59
N GLU A 424 -45.74 30.75 -5.98
CA GLU A 424 -45.20 29.56 -5.32
C GLU A 424 -44.26 29.94 -4.18
N SER A 425 -44.10 29.03 -3.20
CA SER A 425 -43.07 29.13 -2.18
C SER A 425 -41.88 28.26 -2.55
N VAL A 426 -40.72 28.88 -2.80
CA VAL A 426 -39.50 28.14 -3.11
C VAL A 426 -39.05 27.33 -1.89
N LEU A 427 -39.21 27.88 -0.68
CA LEU A 427 -38.96 27.15 0.57
C LEU A 427 -39.94 25.97 0.73
N GLY A 428 -41.22 26.18 0.48
CA GLY A 428 -42.24 25.11 0.50
C GLY A 428 -41.91 23.97 -0.46
N ASN A 429 -41.51 24.30 -1.69
CA ASN A 429 -41.07 23.32 -2.69
C ASN A 429 -39.82 22.54 -2.24
N ALA A 430 -38.87 23.20 -1.56
CA ALA A 430 -37.69 22.55 -1.01
C ALA A 430 -38.05 21.54 0.10
N PHE A 431 -38.93 21.91 1.03
CA PHE A 431 -39.42 20.99 2.07
C PHE A 431 -40.13 19.80 1.45
N LEU A 432 -41.06 20.02 0.52
CA LEU A 432 -41.76 18.95 -0.18
C LEU A 432 -40.81 18.02 -0.95
N SER A 433 -39.70 18.52 -1.50
CA SER A 433 -38.68 17.69 -2.14
C SER A 433 -38.03 16.71 -1.16
N SER A 434 -37.60 17.19 0.02
CA SER A 434 -37.03 16.32 1.07
C SER A 434 -38.05 15.29 1.57
N ILE A 435 -39.31 15.70 1.75
CA ILE A 435 -40.41 14.82 2.16
C ILE A 435 -40.64 13.70 1.15
N ARG A 436 -40.69 14.02 -0.15
CA ARG A 436 -40.83 13.01 -1.21
C ARG A 436 -39.64 12.05 -1.22
N ALA A 437 -38.42 12.56 -1.08
CA ALA A 437 -37.22 11.72 -1.02
C ALA A 437 -37.23 10.78 0.18
N TRP A 438 -37.68 11.24 1.36
CA TRP A 438 -37.84 10.41 2.55
C TRP A 438 -38.87 9.31 2.32
N ASN A 439 -40.01 9.64 1.71
CA ASN A 439 -41.06 8.68 1.42
C ASN A 439 -40.57 7.57 0.46
N ILE A 440 -39.76 7.93 -0.55
CA ILE A 440 -39.15 6.97 -1.49
C ILE A 440 -38.14 6.05 -0.79
N SER A 441 -37.26 6.61 0.05
CA SER A 441 -36.13 5.89 0.65
C SER A 441 -36.52 5.02 1.85
N TYR A 442 -37.38 5.53 2.73
CA TYR A 442 -37.70 4.89 4.01
C TYR A 442 -39.13 4.33 4.08
N ASN A 443 -40.02 4.73 3.17
CA ASN A 443 -41.43 4.30 3.17
C ASN A 443 -41.85 3.59 1.88
N ALA A 444 -40.93 2.88 1.22
CA ALA A 444 -41.20 2.15 -0.02
C ALA A 444 -42.36 1.14 0.11
N ASN A 445 -42.54 0.56 1.30
CA ASN A 445 -43.61 -0.41 1.59
C ASN A 445 -44.92 0.25 2.07
N GLY A 446 -44.97 1.58 2.20
CA GLY A 446 -46.14 2.32 2.69
C GLY A 446 -46.51 2.05 4.14
N ALA A 447 -45.56 1.59 4.96
CA ALA A 447 -45.79 1.25 6.37
C ALA A 447 -45.96 2.48 7.27
N ALA A 448 -45.34 3.61 6.91
CA ALA A 448 -45.48 4.88 7.63
C ALA A 448 -46.63 5.72 7.06
N THR A 449 -47.33 6.45 7.93
CA THR A 449 -48.38 7.39 7.54
C THR A 449 -47.80 8.58 6.80
N GLU A 450 -48.61 9.22 5.95
CA GLU A 450 -48.21 10.43 5.21
C GLU A 450 -47.82 11.58 6.16
N GLU A 451 -48.56 11.75 7.26
CA GLU A 451 -48.25 12.74 8.30
C GLU A 451 -46.88 12.48 8.93
N PHE A 452 -46.56 11.23 9.26
CA PHE A 452 -45.26 10.87 9.84
C PHE A 452 -44.12 11.09 8.83
N ALA A 453 -44.30 10.67 7.57
CA ALA A 453 -43.32 10.87 6.51
C ALA A 453 -43.04 12.37 6.26
N THR A 454 -44.10 13.19 6.32
CA THR A 454 -44.01 14.63 6.15
C THR A 454 -43.20 15.29 7.25
N LEU A 455 -43.46 14.94 8.52
CA LEU A 455 -42.71 15.49 9.65
C LEU A 455 -41.23 15.08 9.59
N ARG A 456 -40.92 13.81 9.32
CA ARG A 456 -39.51 13.34 9.22
C ARG A 456 -38.74 13.99 8.06
N GLY A 457 -39.36 14.11 6.89
CA GLY A 457 -38.73 14.79 5.75
C GLY A 457 -38.47 16.27 6.01
N LEU A 458 -39.37 16.93 6.74
CA LEU A 458 -39.23 18.32 7.16
C LEU A 458 -38.13 18.49 8.22
N GLU A 459 -38.10 17.64 9.26
CA GLU A 459 -37.06 17.61 10.29
C GLU A 459 -35.66 17.51 9.67
N ASN A 460 -35.46 16.59 8.73
CA ASN A 460 -34.20 16.44 8.00
C ASN A 460 -33.83 17.72 7.23
N SER A 461 -34.80 18.34 6.56
CA SER A 461 -34.59 19.54 5.77
C SER A 461 -34.18 20.73 6.62
N MET A 462 -34.91 20.98 7.71
CA MET A 462 -34.61 22.06 8.64
C MET A 462 -33.28 21.83 9.37
N THR A 463 -33.00 20.59 9.78
CA THR A 463 -31.71 20.22 10.40
C THR A 463 -30.54 20.50 9.46
N ALA A 464 -30.65 20.05 8.20
CA ALA A 464 -29.64 20.27 7.17
C ALA A 464 -29.37 21.76 6.91
N MET A 465 -30.44 22.56 6.87
CA MET A 465 -30.33 24.01 6.70
C MET A 465 -29.69 24.67 7.93
N ALA A 466 -30.09 24.32 9.14
CA ALA A 466 -29.53 24.85 10.39
C ALA A 466 -28.03 24.54 10.52
N ASP A 467 -27.63 23.28 10.29
CA ASP A 467 -26.21 22.85 10.26
C ASP A 467 -25.41 23.69 9.24
N SER A 468 -26.01 23.98 8.08
CA SER A 468 -25.33 24.72 7.02
C SER A 468 -25.25 26.23 7.30
N MET A 469 -26.24 26.79 7.99
CA MET A 469 -26.20 28.17 8.45
C MET A 469 -25.13 28.38 9.52
N LEU A 470 -25.03 27.46 10.48
CA LEU A 470 -23.95 27.47 11.49
C LEU A 470 -22.58 27.43 10.81
N ALA A 471 -22.39 26.54 9.83
CA ALA A 471 -21.13 26.45 9.09
C ALA A 471 -20.84 27.72 8.27
N ALA A 472 -21.87 28.36 7.71
CA ALA A 472 -21.72 29.63 6.99
C ALA A 472 -21.32 30.78 7.93
N TYR A 473 -21.89 30.84 9.14
CA TYR A 473 -21.45 31.79 10.17
C TYR A 473 -20.00 31.52 10.60
N GLY A 474 -19.60 30.26 10.79
CA GLY A 474 -18.20 29.89 11.02
C GLY A 474 -17.27 30.36 9.90
N ALA A 475 -17.66 30.17 8.64
CA ALA A 475 -16.87 30.66 7.50
C ALA A 475 -16.77 32.20 7.48
N ALA A 476 -17.85 32.90 7.84
CA ALA A 476 -17.85 34.36 7.97
C ALA A 476 -16.99 34.87 9.13
N GLN A 477 -16.94 34.14 10.27
CA GLN A 477 -16.04 34.43 11.38
C GLN A 477 -14.59 34.43 10.91
N VAL A 478 -14.19 33.41 10.14
CA VAL A 478 -12.83 33.26 9.62
C VAL A 478 -12.49 34.28 8.53
N MET A 479 -13.36 34.47 7.54
CA MET A 479 -13.03 35.23 6.33
C MET A 479 -13.37 36.72 6.43
N VAL A 480 -14.46 37.08 7.10
CA VAL A 480 -14.93 38.47 7.19
C VAL A 480 -14.56 39.09 8.53
N GLY A 481 -14.82 38.38 9.63
CA GLY A 481 -14.54 38.87 10.99
C GLY A 481 -13.08 38.78 11.39
N ASN A 482 -12.30 37.89 10.75
CA ASN A 482 -10.96 37.50 11.17
C ASN A 482 -10.90 37.06 12.64
N PHE A 483 -11.99 36.44 13.13
CA PHE A 483 -12.10 35.86 14.45
C PHE A 483 -11.77 34.38 14.36
N THR A 484 -10.53 34.04 14.72
CA THR A 484 -9.98 32.70 14.54
C THR A 484 -9.22 32.22 15.77
N ASP A 485 -9.31 30.94 16.05
CA ASP A 485 -8.52 30.25 17.08
C ASP A 485 -7.52 29.30 16.42
N GLU A 486 -6.31 29.20 16.98
CA GLU A 486 -5.32 28.22 16.53
C GLU A 486 -5.62 26.85 17.13
N ARG A 487 -5.67 25.83 16.27
CA ARG A 487 -5.86 24.43 16.68
C ARG A 487 -4.75 23.54 16.17
N GLU A 488 -4.19 22.73 17.06
CA GLU A 488 -3.26 21.66 16.67
C GLU A 488 -4.02 20.58 15.89
N VAL A 489 -3.44 20.16 14.76
CA VAL A 489 -3.99 19.19 13.84
C VAL A 489 -3.01 18.06 13.58
N ASP A 490 -3.58 16.86 13.45
CA ASP A 490 -2.84 15.67 13.07
C ASP A 490 -2.90 15.51 11.55
N VAL A 491 -1.81 15.83 10.87
CA VAL A 491 -1.68 15.68 9.40
C VAL A 491 -1.15 14.30 9.09
N THR A 492 -1.87 13.54 8.27
CA THR A 492 -1.42 12.25 7.76
C THR A 492 -0.62 12.44 6.48
N VAL A 493 0.68 12.15 6.55
CA VAL A 493 1.61 12.26 5.43
C VAL A 493 1.99 10.87 4.93
N GLU A 494 1.93 10.67 3.62
CA GLU A 494 2.40 9.44 2.99
C GLU A 494 3.93 9.35 3.05
N THR A 495 4.41 8.26 3.63
CA THR A 495 5.83 7.95 3.79
C THR A 495 6.19 6.64 3.09
N LEU A 496 7.44 6.46 2.68
CA LEU A 496 7.97 5.16 2.24
C LEU A 496 8.88 4.60 3.32
N VAL A 497 8.60 3.37 3.74
CA VAL A 497 9.48 2.61 4.61
C VAL A 497 10.12 1.49 3.79
N ILE A 498 11.42 1.27 3.97
CA ILE A 498 12.14 0.20 3.27
C ILE A 498 11.78 -1.15 3.92
N GLY A 499 11.19 -2.04 3.13
CA GLY A 499 10.91 -3.42 3.53
C GLY A 499 9.74 -3.58 4.50
N GLN A 500 9.17 -4.78 4.53
CA GLN A 500 8.19 -5.15 5.55
C GLN A 500 8.89 -5.77 6.76
N ARG A 501 8.42 -5.44 7.97
CA ARG A 501 8.96 -5.96 9.24
C ARG A 501 9.14 -7.47 9.26
N ALA A 502 8.17 -8.23 8.76
CA ALA A 502 8.22 -9.69 8.73
C ALA A 502 9.40 -10.23 7.90
N TYR A 503 9.64 -9.64 6.72
CA TYR A 503 10.72 -10.05 5.83
C TYR A 503 12.09 -9.61 6.33
N ILE A 504 12.21 -8.40 6.91
CA ILE A 504 13.46 -7.91 7.52
C ILE A 504 13.92 -8.87 8.62
N ILE A 505 13.02 -9.27 9.51
CA ILE A 505 13.33 -10.22 10.59
C ILE A 505 13.65 -11.61 10.03
N ALA A 506 12.88 -12.10 9.05
CA ALA A 506 13.11 -13.42 8.45
C ALA A 506 14.49 -13.52 7.75
N VAL A 507 14.90 -12.49 7.00
CA VAL A 507 16.23 -12.41 6.38
C VAL A 507 17.33 -12.39 7.44
N ALA A 508 17.15 -11.62 8.51
CA ALA A 508 18.13 -11.56 9.60
C ALA A 508 18.32 -12.91 10.29
N ILE A 509 17.22 -13.61 10.56
CA ILE A 509 17.24 -14.96 11.14
C ILE A 509 17.93 -15.94 10.18
N LEU A 510 17.55 -15.94 8.90
CA LEU A 510 18.15 -16.83 7.89
C LEU A 510 19.66 -16.59 7.75
N ASN A 511 20.08 -15.33 7.63
CA ASN A 511 21.49 -14.97 7.55
C ASN A 511 22.25 -15.37 8.81
N ALA A 512 21.68 -15.17 10.00
CA ALA A 512 22.26 -15.61 11.27
C ALA A 512 22.43 -17.14 11.33
N PHE A 513 21.45 -17.91 10.85
CA PHE A 513 21.56 -19.37 10.78
C PHE A 513 22.69 -19.84 9.85
N ILE A 514 22.83 -19.21 8.67
CA ILE A 514 23.89 -19.57 7.72
C ILE A 514 25.26 -19.23 8.31
N VAL A 515 25.42 -18.06 8.91
CA VAL A 515 26.67 -17.66 9.58
C VAL A 515 26.99 -18.59 10.75
N ALA A 516 25.98 -18.94 11.57
CA ALA A 516 26.14 -19.89 12.67
C ALA A 516 26.59 -21.27 12.15
N ALA A 517 26.02 -21.76 11.05
CA ALA A 517 26.43 -23.01 10.43
C ALA A 517 27.88 -22.98 9.93
N VAL A 518 28.33 -21.85 9.35
CA VAL A 518 29.73 -21.67 8.95
C VAL A 518 30.66 -21.70 10.17
N ILE A 519 30.29 -21.00 11.25
CA ILE A 519 31.09 -20.94 12.48
C ILE A 519 31.15 -22.33 13.16
N GLU A 520 30.01 -23.01 13.29
CA GLU A 520 29.93 -24.35 13.87
C GLU A 520 30.79 -25.34 13.10
N GLU A 521 30.69 -25.34 11.77
CA GLU A 521 31.46 -26.22 10.90
C GLU A 521 32.96 -25.88 10.92
N ALA A 522 33.31 -24.59 11.02
CA ALA A 522 34.68 -24.15 11.22
C ALA A 522 35.25 -24.66 12.56
N ILE A 523 34.49 -24.60 13.65
CA ILE A 523 34.91 -25.10 14.96
C ILE A 523 35.06 -26.63 14.92
N ARG A 524 34.04 -27.33 14.40
CA ARG A 524 34.01 -28.80 14.29
C ARG A 524 35.22 -29.35 13.53
N THR A 525 35.62 -28.68 12.45
CA THR A 525 36.72 -29.10 11.58
C THR A 525 38.07 -28.44 11.92
N LYS A 526 38.14 -27.68 13.03
CA LYS A 526 39.33 -26.91 13.45
C LYS A 526 39.87 -26.00 12.34
N GLY A 527 38.97 -25.26 11.68
CA GLY A 527 39.25 -24.37 10.56
C GLY A 527 39.53 -25.14 9.26
N TRP A 528 38.78 -26.23 9.02
CA TRP A 528 38.97 -27.13 7.89
C TRP A 528 40.43 -27.59 7.76
N ARG A 529 41.03 -28.04 8.86
CA ARG A 529 42.41 -28.54 8.88
C ARG A 529 42.50 -29.84 8.07
N GLY A 530 43.42 -29.92 7.13
CA GLY A 530 43.54 -31.07 6.21
C GLY A 530 42.68 -30.96 4.95
N LEU A 531 41.97 -29.86 4.72
CA LEU A 531 41.32 -29.58 3.44
C LEU A 531 42.38 -29.51 2.34
N SER A 532 42.26 -30.37 1.32
CA SER A 532 43.16 -30.34 0.16
C SER A 532 42.89 -29.08 -0.67
N SER A 533 43.89 -28.66 -1.44
CA SER A 533 43.72 -27.63 -2.47
C SER A 533 43.03 -28.16 -3.74
N GLN A 534 42.61 -29.43 -3.75
CA GLN A 534 42.08 -30.11 -4.92
C GLN A 534 40.55 -30.09 -4.87
N ASP A 535 39.93 -29.57 -5.92
CA ASP A 535 38.49 -29.44 -6.02
C ASP A 535 37.90 -30.57 -6.89
N PHE A 536 36.96 -31.34 -6.34
CA PHE A 536 36.25 -32.41 -7.05
C PHE A 536 35.28 -31.89 -8.12
N THR A 537 34.97 -30.60 -8.11
CA THR A 537 34.13 -29.95 -9.12
C THR A 537 34.96 -29.37 -10.27
N ASP A 538 36.29 -29.32 -10.12
CA ASP A 538 37.18 -28.87 -11.17
C ASP A 538 37.40 -30.00 -12.20
N SER A 539 36.91 -29.76 -13.42
CA SER A 539 37.08 -30.68 -14.55
C SER A 539 38.54 -30.90 -14.91
N GLU A 540 39.41 -29.91 -14.68
CA GLU A 540 40.84 -30.01 -14.99
C GLU A 540 41.51 -31.03 -14.07
N TRP A 541 41.23 -30.95 -12.77
CA TRP A 541 41.73 -31.90 -11.79
C TRP A 541 41.19 -33.31 -12.00
N LEU A 542 39.92 -33.47 -12.35
CA LEU A 542 39.32 -34.77 -12.67
C LEU A 542 39.96 -35.43 -13.89
N LEU A 543 40.24 -34.66 -14.94
CA LEU A 543 40.91 -35.16 -16.15
C LEU A 543 42.36 -35.54 -15.87
N LEU A 544 43.10 -34.69 -15.14
CA LEU A 544 44.50 -34.95 -14.77
C LEU A 544 44.63 -36.16 -13.84
N SER A 545 43.74 -36.29 -12.86
CA SER A 545 43.74 -37.43 -11.92
C SER A 545 43.33 -38.74 -12.61
N GLY A 546 42.31 -38.70 -13.48
CA GLY A 546 41.90 -39.85 -14.28
C GLY A 546 42.98 -40.31 -15.25
N TYR A 547 43.67 -39.38 -15.91
CA TYR A 547 44.79 -39.68 -16.81
C TYR A 547 45.97 -40.32 -16.06
N ARG A 548 46.38 -39.75 -14.93
CA ARG A 548 47.48 -40.28 -14.11
C ARG A 548 47.15 -41.64 -13.51
N GLY A 549 45.95 -41.83 -12.96
CA GLY A 549 45.50 -43.12 -12.45
C GLY A 549 45.40 -44.19 -13.53
N GLY A 550 45.02 -43.80 -14.76
CA GLY A 550 45.01 -44.69 -15.93
C GLY A 550 46.42 -45.11 -16.36
N GLN A 551 47.41 -44.22 -16.30
CA GLN A 551 48.80 -44.54 -16.56
C GLN A 551 49.36 -45.52 -15.52
N GLU A 552 49.13 -45.28 -14.24
CA GLU A 552 49.59 -46.16 -13.16
C GLU A 552 48.94 -47.56 -13.23
N ALA A 553 47.64 -47.64 -13.54
CA ALA A 553 46.95 -48.91 -13.74
C ALA A 553 47.48 -49.66 -14.97
N ALA A 554 47.75 -48.95 -16.08
CA ALA A 554 48.32 -49.54 -17.28
C ALA A 554 49.77 -50.04 -17.06
N GLU A 555 50.56 -49.33 -16.27
CA GLU A 555 51.91 -49.75 -15.88
C GLU A 555 51.90 -50.95 -14.94
N SER A 556 51.01 -50.96 -13.94
CA SER A 556 50.79 -52.10 -13.05
C SER A 556 50.36 -53.35 -13.83
N GLU A 557 49.44 -53.21 -14.78
CA GLU A 557 48.99 -54.32 -15.62
C GLU A 557 50.08 -54.80 -16.58
N ARG A 558 50.91 -53.89 -17.13
CA ARG A 558 52.10 -54.27 -17.89
C ARG A 558 53.11 -55.04 -17.04
N HIS A 559 53.35 -54.63 -15.80
CA HIS A 559 54.19 -55.36 -14.85
C HIS A 559 53.63 -56.76 -14.54
N ARG A 560 52.31 -56.87 -14.38
CA ARG A 560 51.61 -58.14 -14.15
C ARG A 560 51.67 -59.07 -15.36
N LEU A 561 51.47 -58.55 -16.57
CA LEU A 561 51.61 -59.28 -17.83
C LEU A 561 53.07 -59.71 -18.09
N HIS A 562 54.05 -58.88 -17.75
CA HIS A 562 55.47 -59.22 -17.84
C HIS A 562 55.87 -60.34 -16.88
N TYR A 563 55.24 -60.41 -15.70
CA TYR A 563 55.39 -61.53 -14.77
C TYR A 563 54.76 -62.83 -15.31
N LEU A 564 53.56 -62.76 -15.88
CA LEU A 564 52.86 -63.91 -16.45
C LEU A 564 53.58 -64.48 -17.69
N ASN A 565 54.15 -63.63 -18.53
CA ASN A 565 54.88 -64.05 -19.73
C ASN A 565 56.22 -64.75 -19.41
N ASN A 566 56.81 -64.47 -18.25
CA ASN A 566 58.02 -65.15 -17.77
C ASN A 566 57.73 -66.56 -17.18
N ILE A 567 56.48 -66.87 -16.82
CA ILE A 567 56.09 -68.19 -16.31
C ILE A 567 55.83 -69.20 -17.45
N GLN A 568 55.49 -68.75 -18.66
CA GLN A 568 55.22 -69.63 -19.81
C GLN A 568 56.46 -70.13 -20.59
N ARG A 569 57.70 -69.81 -20.19
CA ARG A 569 58.92 -70.29 -20.86
C ARG A 569 59.56 -71.54 -20.22
N LYS A 570 58.78 -72.61 -20.04
CA LYS A 570 59.30 -73.99 -19.86
C LYS A 570 58.83 -74.87 -21.03
N PRO A 571 59.70 -75.61 -21.73
CA PRO A 571 59.30 -76.38 -22.90
C PRO A 571 58.94 -77.82 -22.53
N VAL A 572 57.71 -78.28 -22.84
CA VAL A 572 57.41 -79.71 -23.06
C VAL A 572 56.27 -79.84 -24.09
N GLY A 573 56.53 -80.59 -25.17
CA GLY A 573 55.61 -81.46 -25.94
C GLY A 573 54.30 -80.90 -26.53
N LYS A 574 54.17 -80.94 -27.87
CA LYS A 574 52.88 -81.00 -28.60
C LYS A 574 52.16 -82.34 -28.33
N PRO A 575 50.85 -82.56 -28.65
CA PRO A 575 49.92 -81.75 -29.47
C PRO A 575 48.50 -81.55 -28.89
N GLY A 576 47.68 -80.69 -29.52
CA GLY A 576 46.21 -80.73 -29.39
C GLY A 576 45.46 -79.40 -29.43
N PHE A 577 44.95 -79.05 -30.62
CA PHE A 577 43.67 -78.38 -30.92
C PHE A 577 43.22 -77.03 -30.28
N SER A 578 42.71 -76.20 -31.20
CA SER A 578 41.61 -75.21 -31.09
C SER A 578 41.91 -73.81 -30.54
N THR A 579 42.23 -72.88 -31.44
CA THR A 579 41.97 -71.43 -31.26
C THR A 579 40.50 -71.15 -31.55
N SER A 580 39.70 -71.05 -30.48
CA SER A 580 38.42 -70.34 -30.52
C SER A 580 38.66 -68.85 -30.22
N GLN A 581 37.82 -68.04 -30.85
CA GLN A 581 37.82 -66.58 -30.91
C GLN A 581 37.93 -65.90 -29.54
N PHE A 582 38.72 -64.81 -29.46
CA PHE A 582 38.45 -63.73 -28.52
C PHE A 582 38.65 -62.37 -29.21
N SER A 583 37.53 -61.63 -29.29
CA SER A 583 37.39 -60.28 -29.82
C SER A 583 38.01 -59.23 -28.89
N PRO A 584 38.42 -58.06 -29.43
CA PRO A 584 38.91 -56.94 -28.62
C PRO A 584 37.76 -56.31 -27.81
N GLY A 585 38.01 -56.08 -26.52
CA GLY A 585 37.07 -55.48 -25.58
C GLY A 585 36.75 -54.02 -25.90
N GLU A 586 35.46 -53.73 -25.98
CA GLU A 586 34.83 -52.44 -26.20
C GLU A 586 34.87 -51.63 -24.88
N VAL A 587 35.48 -50.44 -24.85
CA VAL A 587 35.34 -49.49 -23.73
C VAL A 587 34.27 -48.47 -24.10
N ARG A 588 33.09 -48.60 -23.50
CA ARG A 588 32.00 -47.61 -23.64
C ARG A 588 32.17 -46.51 -22.61
N VAL A 589 32.53 -45.32 -23.07
CA VAL A 589 32.40 -44.08 -22.29
C VAL A 589 31.05 -43.48 -22.60
N GLY A 590 30.14 -43.51 -21.63
CA GLY A 590 28.79 -43.00 -21.76
C GLY A 590 28.75 -41.47 -21.72
N MET A 591 28.87 -40.83 -22.88
CA MET A 591 28.29 -39.52 -23.17
C MET A 591 27.86 -39.53 -24.64
N GLY A 592 26.57 -39.32 -24.91
CA GLY A 592 25.84 -39.34 -26.19
C GLY A 592 26.47 -38.79 -27.48
N LEU A 593 27.66 -39.26 -27.85
CA LEU A 593 28.38 -39.05 -29.11
C LEU A 593 29.13 -40.37 -29.41
N GLU A 594 28.69 -41.10 -30.42
CA GLU A 594 29.37 -42.33 -30.84
C GLU A 594 30.62 -41.98 -31.64
N THR A 595 31.78 -42.01 -30.98
CA THR A 595 33.08 -41.80 -31.61
C THR A 595 33.74 -43.15 -31.82
N ARG A 596 33.88 -43.59 -33.09
CA ARG A 596 34.63 -44.82 -33.41
C ARG A 596 36.09 -44.47 -33.63
N VAL A 597 36.96 -45.08 -32.83
CA VAL A 597 38.41 -45.07 -33.03
C VAL A 597 38.79 -46.38 -33.70
N VAL A 598 39.24 -46.32 -34.96
CA VAL A 598 39.75 -47.51 -35.68
C VAL A 598 41.24 -47.29 -35.92
N LEU A 599 42.05 -48.20 -35.38
CA LEU A 599 43.48 -48.29 -35.68
C LEU A 599 43.63 -49.05 -36.99
N VAL A 600 44.13 -48.38 -38.03
CA VAL A 600 44.42 -49.01 -39.32
C VAL A 600 45.93 -49.03 -39.52
N PRO A 601 46.53 -50.17 -39.91
CA PRO A 601 47.94 -50.20 -40.28
C PRO A 601 48.14 -49.29 -41.51
N ALA A 602 49.13 -48.40 -41.44
CA ALA A 602 49.55 -47.63 -42.60
C ALA A 602 50.03 -48.61 -43.67
N THR A 603 49.30 -48.73 -44.77
CA THR A 603 49.68 -49.60 -45.87
C THR A 603 51.01 -49.12 -46.46
N SER A 604 51.95 -50.06 -46.60
CA SER A 604 53.25 -49.96 -47.30
C SER A 604 54.38 -49.22 -46.58
N GLY A 605 55.20 -49.98 -45.85
CA GLY A 605 56.55 -49.60 -45.42
C GLY A 605 56.92 -50.26 -44.09
N ARG A 606 58.08 -50.91 -44.01
CA ARG A 606 58.58 -51.58 -42.79
C ARG A 606 58.93 -50.53 -41.72
N ASP A 607 57.93 -50.03 -41.02
CA ASP A 607 58.03 -49.37 -39.72
C ASP A 607 56.64 -49.46 -39.08
N GLY A 608 56.54 -50.06 -37.89
CA GLY A 608 55.28 -50.38 -37.21
C GLY A 608 54.49 -49.18 -36.70
N ARG A 609 54.24 -48.16 -37.52
CA ARG A 609 53.43 -46.98 -37.20
C ARG A 609 51.95 -47.28 -37.46
N MET A 610 51.12 -46.98 -36.45
CA MET A 610 49.66 -47.04 -36.54
C MET A 610 49.11 -45.62 -36.67
N VAL A 611 48.16 -45.41 -37.57
CA VAL A 611 47.47 -44.13 -37.71
C VAL A 611 46.08 -44.25 -37.08
N VAL A 612 45.72 -43.26 -36.27
CA VAL A 612 44.40 -43.16 -35.63
C VAL A 612 43.45 -42.40 -36.55
N LYS A 613 42.38 -43.06 -37.01
CA LYS A 613 41.31 -42.39 -37.76
C LYS A 613 40.08 -42.25 -36.86
N LEU A 614 39.71 -41.01 -36.56
CA LEU A 614 38.51 -40.66 -35.79
C LEU A 614 37.36 -40.44 -36.76
N SER A 615 36.26 -41.18 -36.57
CA SER A 615 35.00 -40.94 -37.27
C SER A 615 33.90 -40.74 -36.23
N THR A 616 33.31 -39.55 -36.26
CA THR A 616 32.18 -39.14 -35.42
C THR A 616 30.91 -39.16 -36.26
N ARG A 617 29.88 -39.89 -35.80
CA ARG A 617 28.50 -39.68 -36.27
C ARG A 617 27.68 -39.07 -35.14
N VAL A 618 27.04 -37.96 -35.46
CA VAL A 618 26.03 -37.33 -34.59
C VAL A 618 24.71 -38.08 -34.80
N LYS A 619 24.02 -38.38 -33.71
CA LYS A 619 22.67 -38.94 -33.73
C LYS A 619 21.71 -37.96 -33.09
#